data_AF-A0A7J8LJQ3-F1
#
_entry.id   AF-A0A7J8LJQ3-F1
#
_cell.length_a   1.000
_cell.length_b   1.000
_cell.length_c   1.000
_cell.angle_alpha   90.00
_cell.angle_beta   90.00
_cell.angle_gamma   90.00
#
_symmetry.space_group_name_H-M   'P 1'
#
loop_
_entity.id
_entity.type
_entity.pdbx_description
1 polymer ?
#
loop_
_entity_poly.entity_id
_entity_poly.type
_entity_poly.pdbx_seq_one_letter_code
_entity_poly.pdbx_strand_id
1 'polypeptide(L)' 'MFVDINIVGQKRSALIDMEASNLFISKKATKKLGLSIKKSNKKIKTVNSEEAPTIRVVRNVK' A
#
# COMPACT_ATOMS: atom_id res chain seq x y z
N MET A 1 -12.95 -8.39 6.43
CA MET A 1 -13.83 -7.21 6.63
C MET A 1 -13.32 -6.07 5.76
N PHE A 2 -14.19 -5.20 5.24
CA PHE A 2 -13.77 -4.06 4.42
C PHE A 2 -14.29 -2.74 5.02
N VAL A 3 -13.54 -1.66 4.83
CA VAL A 3 -13.95 -0.31 5.21
C VAL A 3 -13.68 0.65 4.06
N ASP A 4 -14.60 1.60 3.88
CA ASP A 4 -14.41 2.69 2.94
C ASP A 4 -13.47 3.75 3.52
N ILE A 5 -12.43 4.08 2.76
CA ILE A 5 -11.42 5.08 3.09
C ILE A 5 -11.31 6.11 1.98
N ASN A 6 -10.87 7.31 2.33
CA ASN A 6 -10.50 8.35 1.37
C ASN A 6 -8.98 8.27 1.13
N ILE A 7 -8.57 8.05 -0.12
CA ILE A 7 -7.17 8.08 -0.54
C ILE A 7 -7.05 9.09 -1.69
N VAL A 8 -6.32 10.19 -1.46
CA VAL A 8 -6.10 11.27 -2.45
C VAL A 8 -7.43 11.83 -2.98
N GLY A 9 -8.38 12.11 -2.09
CA GLY A 9 -9.69 12.64 -2.46
C GLY A 9 -10.65 11.62 -3.09
N GLN A 10 -10.23 10.37 -3.27
CA GLN A 10 -11.03 9.31 -3.90
C GLN A 10 -11.48 8.28 -2.86
N LYS A 11 -12.79 7.97 -2.86
CA LYS A 11 -13.35 6.91 -2.02
C LYS A 11 -12.96 5.53 -2.56
N ARG A 12 -12.39 4.68 -1.69
CA ARG A 12 -11.94 3.31 -1.99
C ARG A 12 -12.25 2.39 -0.82
N SER A 13 -12.55 1.12 -1.09
CA SER A 13 -12.69 0.12 -0.03
C SER A 13 -11.34 -0.57 0.21
N ALA A 14 -10.96 -0.73 1.47
CA ALA A 14 -9.73 -1.40 1.90
C ALA A 14 -10.04 -2.59 2.80
N LEU A 15 -9.22 -3.65 2.68
CA LEU A 15 -9.31 -4.82 3.55
C LEU A 15 -8.80 -4.44 4.95
N ILE A 16 -9.57 -4.80 5.98
CA ILE A 16 -9.11 -4.75 7.36
C ILE A 16 -8.37 -6.06 7.63
N ASP A 17 -7.06 -5.94 7.75
CA ASP A 17 -6.13 -7.00 8.14
C ASP A 17 -5.52 -6.60 9.48
N MET A 18 -6.00 -7.24 10.56
CA MET A 18 -5.54 -6.93 11.93
C MET A 18 -4.13 -7.48 12.21
N GLU A 19 -3.64 -8.42 11.41
CA GLU A 19 -2.30 -9.00 11.56
C GLU A 19 -1.25 -8.15 10.83
N ALA A 20 -1.67 -7.31 9.89
CA ALA A 20 -0.79 -6.39 9.20
C ALA A 20 -0.31 -5.24 10.10
N SER A 21 1.01 -5.12 10.26
CA SER A 21 1.61 -4.03 11.04
C SER A 21 1.63 -2.67 10.32
N ASN A 22 1.37 -2.64 9.01
CA ASN A 22 1.43 -1.44 8.18
C ASN A 22 0.32 -1.43 7.12
N LEU A 23 0.00 -0.26 6.59
CA LEU A 23 -0.90 -0.14 5.44
C LEU A 23 -0.19 -0.55 4.14
N PHE A 24 -0.77 -1.52 3.44
CA PHE A 24 -0.30 -1.97 2.15
C PHE A 24 -1.27 -1.59 1.03
N ILE A 25 -0.71 -1.31 -0.15
CA ILE A 25 -1.46 -1.06 -1.36
C ILE A 25 -0.73 -1.72 -2.53
N SER A 26 -1.49 -2.33 -3.45
CA SER A 26 -0.88 -2.96 -4.62
C SER A 26 -0.31 -1.90 -5.58
N LYS A 27 0.79 -2.24 -6.26
CA LYS A 27 1.38 -1.39 -7.32
C LYS A 27 0.37 -1.04 -8.43
N LYS A 28 -0.60 -1.92 -8.71
CA LYS A 28 -1.68 -1.66 -9.66
C LYS A 28 -2.63 -0.57 -9.14
N ALA A 29 -2.99 -0.63 -7.87
CA ALA A 29 -3.85 0.37 -7.24
C ALA A 29 -3.15 1.73 -7.10
N THR A 30 -1.84 1.78 -6.80
CA THR A 30 -1.09 3.05 -6.76
C THR A 30 -1.10 3.75 -8.12
N LYS A 31 -0.94 3.01 -9.23
CA LYS A 31 -1.05 3.57 -10.59
C LYS A 31 -2.44 4.16 -10.85
N LYS A 32 -3.51 3.46 -10.48
CA LYS A 32 -4.89 3.95 -10.63
C LYS A 32 -5.16 5.22 -9.81
N LEU A 33 -4.49 5.37 -8.69
CA LEU A 33 -4.61 6.53 -7.80
C LEU A 33 -3.66 7.67 -8.16
N GLY A 34 -2.83 7.54 -9.19
CA GLY A 34 -1.83 8.55 -9.56
C GLY A 34 -0.72 8.72 -8.51
N LEU A 35 -0.50 7.73 -7.64
CA LEU A 35 0.48 7.81 -6.57
C LEU A 35 1.90 7.57 -7.08
N SER A 36 2.80 8.50 -6.75
CA SER A 36 4.24 8.32 -6.99
C SER A 36 4.82 7.28 -6.04
N ILE A 37 5.64 6.38 -6.57
CA ILE A 37 6.26 5.29 -5.84
C ILE A 37 7.79 5.43 -5.87
N LYS A 38 8.45 5.20 -4.72
CA LYS A 38 9.90 5.17 -4.58
C LYS A 38 10.34 3.81 -4.05
N LYS A 39 11.44 3.28 -4.58
CA LYS A 39 12.05 2.06 -4.01
C LYS A 39 12.37 2.31 -2.54
N SER A 40 12.04 1.33 -1.70
CA SER A 40 12.42 1.34 -0.30
C SER A 40 13.36 0.19 -0.01
N ASN A 41 14.24 0.36 0.98
CA ASN A 41 15.13 -0.71 1.42
C ASN A 41 14.44 -1.70 2.37
N LYS A 42 13.13 -1.54 2.63
CA LYS A 42 12.35 -2.44 3.47
C LYS A 42 12.01 -3.72 2.71
N LYS A 43 11.86 -4.83 3.42
CA LYS A 43 11.36 -6.10 2.90
C LYS A 43 10.04 -6.45 3.58
N ILE A 44 9.17 -7.18 2.88
CA ILE A 44 7.94 -7.77 3.42
C ILE A 44 8.00 -9.27 3.19
N LYS A 45 7.62 -10.04 4.21
CA LYS A 45 7.30 -11.45 4.09
C LYS A 45 5.78 -11.61 4.19
N THR A 46 5.18 -12.33 3.26
CA THR A 46 3.80 -12.79 3.37
C THR A 46 3.77 -14.26 3.79
N VAL A 47 2.66 -14.71 4.40
CA VAL A 47 2.51 -16.06 4.99
C VAL A 47 3.01 -17.20 4.09
N ASN A 48 2.86 -17.07 2.77
CA ASN A 48 3.21 -18.08 1.77
C ASN A 48 4.21 -17.55 0.73
N SER A 49 5.12 -16.65 1.10
CA SER A 49 6.10 -16.11 0.14
C SER A 49 7.46 -15.85 0.79
N GLU A 50 8.50 -15.91 -0.03
CA GLU A 50 9.81 -15.40 0.35
C GLU A 50 9.77 -13.89 0.60
N GLU A 51 10.74 -13.40 1.36
CA GLU A 51 10.89 -11.97 1.60
C GLU A 51 11.18 -11.21 0.30
N ALA A 52 10.34 -10.22 0.00
CA ALA A 52 10.48 -9.38 -1.18
C ALA A 52 10.73 -7.92 -0.81
N PRO A 53 11.54 -7.17 -1.60
CA PRO A 53 11.70 -5.73 -1.42
C PRO A 53 10.36 -4.99 -1.53
N THR A 54 10.17 -4.00 -0.68
CA THR A 54 8.98 -3.15 -0.65
C THR A 54 9.20 -1.89 -1.47
N ILE A 55 8.12 -1.41 -2.09
CA ILE A 55 8.07 -0.09 -2.72
C ILE A 55 7.21 0.81 -1.84
N ARG A 56 7.70 1.99 -1.48
CA ARG A 56 6.98 2.94 -0.64
C ARG A 56 6.35 4.04 -1.50
N VAL A 57 5.13 4.44 -1.19
CA VAL A 57 4.50 5.63 -1.78
C VAL A 57 5.18 6.89 -1.23
N VAL A 58 5.48 7.85 -2.11
CA VAL A 58 6.06 9.14 -1.72
C VAL A 58 5.02 9.93 -0.91
N ARG A 59 5.43 10.47 0.24
CA ARG A 59 4.60 11.38 1.06
C ARG A 59 5.08 12.82 0.84
N ASN A 60 4.19 13.80 0.92
CA ASN A 60 4.47 15.24 0.78
C ASN A 60 5.04 15.63 -0.59
N VAL A 61 4.33 15.28 -1.66
CA VAL A 61 4.58 15.87 -2.99
C VAL A 61 4.10 17.33 -2.91
N LYS A 62 5.03 18.29 -3.08
CA LYS A 62 4.71 19.72 -3.16
C LYS A 62 3.84 20.02 -4.38
#